data_AF-A0A660TZ84-F1
#
_entry.id   AF-A0A660TZ84-F1
#
_cell.length_a   1.000
_cell.length_b   1.000
_cell.length_c   1.000
_cell.angle_alpha   90.00
_cell.angle_beta   90.00
_cell.angle_gamma   90.00
#
_symmetry.space_group_name_H-M   'P 1'
#
loop_
_entity.id
_entity.type
_entity.pdbx_description
1 polymer ?
#
loop_
_entity_poly.entity_id
_entity_poly.type
_entity_poly.pdbx_seq_one_letter_code
_entity_poly.pdbx_strand_id
1 'polypeptide(L)' 'GLLGYMCANGFEHHVAMNRSLTADALKEALGKYMGWDVYQHKG' A
#
# COMPACT_ATOMS: atom_id res chain seq x y z
N GLY A 1 -11.78 -4.57 -1.99
CA GLY A 1 -10.81 -4.59 -3.11
C GLY A 1 -10.12 -3.23 -3.18
N LEU A 2 -8.78 -3.23 -3.34
CA LEU A 2 -7.96 -2.02 -3.13
C LEU A 2 -8.38 -0.82 -3.99
N LEU A 3 -8.61 -1.01 -5.29
CA LEU A 3 -8.97 0.09 -6.20
C LEU A 3 -10.26 0.80 -5.79
N GLY A 4 -11.31 0.05 -5.43
CA GLY A 4 -12.58 0.64 -4.99
C GLY A 4 -12.44 1.42 -3.68
N TYR A 5 -11.64 0.90 -2.74
CA TYR A 5 -11.32 1.62 -1.52
C TYR A 5 -10.57 2.93 -1.82
N MET A 6 -9.62 2.90 -2.76
CA MET A 6 -8.87 4.09 -3.14
C MET A 6 -9.76 5.18 -3.75
N CYS A 7 -10.66 4.79 -4.67
CA CYS A 7 -11.60 5.71 -5.30
C CYS A 7 -12.57 6.36 -4.30
N ALA A 8 -13.04 5.62 -3.29
CA ALA A 8 -13.99 6.14 -2.31
C ALA A 8 -13.38 7.12 -1.30
N ASN A 9 -12.05 7.10 -1.13
CA ASN A 9 -11.34 7.86 -0.11
C ASN A 9 -10.43 8.97 -0.68
N GLY A 10 -10.40 9.16 -2.01
CA GLY A 10 -9.67 10.28 -2.63
C GLY A 10 -8.15 10.18 -2.55
N PHE A 11 -7.59 8.96 -2.66
CA PHE A 11 -6.13 8.77 -2.69
C PHE A 11 -5.49 9.36 -3.96
N GLU A 12 -4.18 9.61 -3.89
CA GLU A 12 -3.37 10.20 -4.96
C GLU A 12 -3.50 9.45 -6.30
N HIS A 13 -3.49 10.24 -7.39
CA HIS A 13 -3.62 9.73 -8.76
C HIS A 13 -2.39 8.94 -9.24
N HIS A 14 -1.22 9.20 -8.67
CA HIS A 14 0.01 8.47 -8.98
C HIS A 14 0.14 7.24 -8.09
N VAL A 15 0.20 6.08 -8.74
CA VAL A 15 0.30 4.78 -8.07
C VAL A 15 1.32 3.91 -8.78
N ALA A 16 2.00 3.06 -8.02
CA ALA A 16 2.87 2.01 -8.55
C ALA A 16 2.17 0.66 -8.44
N MET A 17 2.19 -0.12 -9.51
CA MET A 17 1.62 -1.47 -9.55
C MET A 17 2.69 -2.47 -9.95
N ASN A 18 2.71 -3.64 -9.31
CA ASN A 18 3.59 -4.74 -9.68
C ASN A 18 2.81 -6.07 -9.66
N ARG A 19 3.36 -7.11 -10.30
CA ARG A 19 2.74 -8.45 -10.40
C ARG A 19 3.14 -9.39 -9.26
N SER A 20 4.06 -8.99 -8.40
CA SER A 20 4.66 -9.80 -7.35
C SER A 20 3.96 -9.59 -6.01
N LEU A 21 3.83 -10.65 -5.21
CA LEU A 21 3.24 -10.54 -3.87
C LEU A 21 4.27 -9.96 -2.88
N THR A 22 4.39 -8.64 -2.85
CA THR A 22 5.45 -7.90 -2.15
C THR A 22 4.95 -7.04 -0.98
N ALA A 23 3.66 -7.14 -0.65
CA ALA A 23 3.02 -6.27 0.36
C ALA A 23 3.67 -6.37 1.75
N ASP A 24 4.02 -7.58 2.20
CA ASP A 24 4.61 -7.76 3.54
C ASP A 24 6.05 -7.25 3.59
N ALA A 25 6.83 -7.48 2.53
CA ALA A 25 8.19 -6.94 2.42
C ALA A 25 8.20 -5.41 2.41
N LEU A 26 7.25 -4.77 1.68
CA LEU A 26 7.10 -3.31 1.68
C LEU A 26 6.68 -2.78 3.05
N LYS A 27 5.73 -3.45 3.73
CA LYS A 27 5.31 -3.06 5.08
C LYS A 27 6.45 -3.10 6.08
N GLU A 28 7.25 -4.18 6.08
CA GLU A 28 8.46 -4.23 6.91
C GLU A 28 9.42 -3.10 6.52
N ALA A 29 9.70 -2.94 5.23
CA ALA A 29 10.72 -2.00 4.80
C ALA A 29 10.40 -0.55 5.19
N LEU A 30 9.19 -0.12 4.85
CA LEU A 30 8.72 1.24 5.12
C LEU A 30 8.45 1.45 6.62
N GLY A 31 7.91 0.46 7.31
CA GLY A 31 7.62 0.57 8.74
C GLY A 31 8.88 0.50 9.61
N LYS A 32 9.62 -0.60 9.53
CA LYS A 32 10.77 -0.88 10.41
C LYS A 32 11.98 -0.02 10.08
N TYR A 33 12.32 0.12 8.79
CA TYR A 33 13.56 0.82 8.41
C TYR A 33 13.34 2.31 8.13
N MET A 34 12.16 2.71 7.61
CA MET A 34 11.86 4.14 7.38
C MET A 34 11.01 4.79 8.47
N GLY A 35 10.47 4.00 9.41
CA GLY A 35 9.65 4.53 10.51
C GLY A 35 8.28 5.04 10.09
N TRP A 36 7.77 4.63 8.92
CA TRP A 36 6.48 5.10 8.41
C TRP A 36 5.32 4.33 9.01
N ASP A 37 4.19 5.00 9.20
CA ASP A 37 2.92 4.31 9.43
C ASP A 37 2.38 3.80 8.09
N VAL A 38 2.19 2.48 7.99
CA VAL A 38 1.87 1.81 6.73
C VAL A 38 0.52 1.13 6.83
N TYR A 39 -0.45 1.66 6.08
CA TYR A 39 -1.72 1.01 5.86
C TYR A 39 -1.58 -0.13 4.83
N GLN A 40 -1.87 -1.36 5.26
CA GLN A 40 -1.94 -2.53 4.37
C GLN A 40 -3.40 -2.96 4.21
N HIS A 41 -3.96 -2.74 3.02
CA HIS A 41 -5.33 -3.16 2.73
C HIS A 41 -5.46 -4.69 2.80
N LYS A 42 -6.39 -5.18 3.61
CA LYS A 42 -6.81 -6.58 3.62
C LYS A 42 -8.13 -6.67 2.86
N GLY A 43 -8.15 -7.48 1.80
CA GLY A 43 -9.29 -7.67 0.91
C GLY A 43 -10.06 -8.94 1.27
#